data_AF-B4FJN3-F1
#
_entry.id   AF-B4FJN3-F1
#
_cell.length_a   1.000
_cell.length_b   1.000
_cell.length_c   1.000
_cell.angle_alpha   90.00
_cell.angle_beta   90.00
_cell.angle_gamma   90.00
#
_symmetry.space_group_name_H-M   'P 1'
#
loop_
_entity.id
_entity.type
_entity.pdbx_description
1 polymer ?
#
loop_
_entity_poly.entity_id
_entity_poly.type
_entity_poly.pdbx_seq_one_letter_code
_entity_poly.pdbx_strand_id
1 'polypeptide(L)'
;MHYKTLCSTMTTLPGVTTPEQLLDASLRITAVKAAMAEMKLDNAIKSGSAQGNPMMSSLKTCKESYASLVDSINTTRNTLKSGGSNADLMSELSAADTFATDCGDTFDERPDLNSPIPGAQRHVNRLISNCLDLAATIKEQP
;
A
#
# COMPACT_ATOMS: atom_id res chain seq x y z
N MET A 1 12.00 -9.79 5.15
CA MET A 1 11.18 -10.19 3.98
C MET A 1 10.08 -11.17 4.40
N HIS A 2 8.90 -10.63 4.66
CA HIS A 2 7.69 -11.35 5.03
C HIS A 2 7.11 -12.16 3.88
N TYR A 3 7.04 -11.60 2.65
CA TYR A 3 6.44 -12.25 1.49
C TYR A 3 7.48 -12.52 0.39
N LYS A 4 8.33 -13.53 0.64
CA LYS A 4 9.49 -13.89 -0.20
C LYS A 4 9.14 -14.07 -1.68
N THR A 5 8.16 -14.90 -2.01
CA THR A 5 7.78 -15.16 -3.41
C THR A 5 7.38 -13.89 -4.15
N LEU A 6 6.60 -13.03 -3.50
CA LEU A 6 6.16 -11.75 -4.07
C LEU A 6 7.37 -10.82 -4.31
N CYS A 7 8.28 -10.73 -3.35
CA CYS A 7 9.52 -9.96 -3.50
C CYS A 7 10.41 -10.51 -4.62
N SER A 8 10.58 -11.83 -4.71
CA SER A 8 11.40 -12.46 -5.76
C SER A 8 10.86 -12.20 -7.17
N THR A 9 9.55 -12.03 -7.36
CA THR A 9 9.03 -11.63 -8.67
C THR A 9 9.41 -10.20 -9.07
N MET A 10 9.71 -9.34 -8.10
CA MET A 10 10.14 -7.97 -8.39
C MET A 10 11.61 -7.90 -8.76
N THR A 11 12.44 -8.81 -8.22
CA THR A 11 13.87 -8.89 -8.58
C THR A 11 14.11 -9.31 -10.03
N THR A 12 13.10 -9.88 -10.70
CA THR A 12 13.19 -10.25 -12.12
C THR A 12 12.78 -9.13 -13.07
N LEU A 13 12.41 -7.95 -12.55
CA LEU A 13 12.01 -6.83 -13.39
C LEU A 13 13.23 -6.20 -14.10
N PRO A 14 13.10 -5.82 -15.38
CA PRO A 14 14.18 -5.14 -16.10
C PRO A 14 14.62 -3.87 -15.37
N GLY A 15 15.94 -3.70 -15.22
CA GLY A 15 16.53 -2.51 -14.59
C GLY A 15 16.62 -2.54 -13.06
N VAL A 16 16.25 -3.65 -12.41
CA VAL A 16 16.47 -3.85 -10.97
C VAL A 16 17.80 -4.55 -10.75
N THR A 17 18.83 -3.79 -10.38
CA THR A 17 20.17 -4.31 -10.07
C THR A 17 20.68 -3.91 -8.69
N THR A 18 20.04 -2.96 -8.01
CA THR A 18 20.37 -2.54 -6.63
C THR A 18 19.19 -2.66 -5.67
N PRO A 19 19.42 -2.69 -4.34
CA PRO A 19 18.35 -2.67 -3.34
C PRO A 19 17.43 -1.44 -3.45
N GLU A 20 17.97 -0.26 -3.75
CA GLU A 20 17.21 0.98 -3.93
C GLU A 20 16.31 0.91 -5.17
N GLN A 21 16.82 0.35 -6.27
CA GLN A 21 16.01 0.12 -7.48
C GLN A 21 14.91 -0.91 -7.24
N LEU A 22 15.21 -1.97 -6.48
CA LEU A 22 14.21 -2.95 -6.07
C LEU A 22 13.13 -2.29 -5.18
N LEU A 23 13.52 -1.40 -4.26
CA LEU A 23 12.56 -0.64 -3.45
C LEU A 23 11.72 0.32 -4.32
N ASP A 24 12.29 1.14 -5.21
CA ASP A 24 11.49 2.02 -6.10
C ASP A 24 10.53 1.21 -6.98
N ALA A 25 10.97 0.07 -7.52
CA ALA A 25 10.10 -0.81 -8.29
C ALA A 25 8.94 -1.38 -7.44
N SER A 26 9.25 -1.82 -6.22
CA SER A 26 8.25 -2.32 -5.25
C SER A 26 7.24 -1.22 -4.90
N LEU A 27 7.71 -0.02 -4.60
CA LEU A 27 6.87 1.14 -4.30
C LEU A 27 5.98 1.53 -5.48
N ARG A 28 6.50 1.56 -6.71
CA ARG A 28 5.70 1.82 -7.92
C ARG A 28 4.56 0.81 -8.07
N ILE A 29 4.85 -0.48 -7.95
CA ILE A 29 3.85 -1.53 -8.08
C ILE A 29 2.81 -1.40 -6.97
N THR A 30 3.24 -1.13 -5.74
CA THR A 30 2.36 -0.94 -4.59
C THR A 30 1.42 0.24 -4.81
N ALA A 31 1.93 1.40 -5.26
CA ALA A 31 1.10 2.56 -5.58
C ALA A 31 0.05 2.25 -6.65
N VAL A 32 0.42 1.54 -7.73
CA VAL A 32 -0.53 1.13 -8.76
C VAL A 32 -1.61 0.21 -8.18
N LYS A 33 -1.24 -0.76 -7.34
CA LYS A 33 -2.22 -1.68 -6.72
C LYS A 33 -3.12 -0.98 -5.71
N ALA A 34 -2.60 -0.03 -4.95
CA ALA A 34 -3.38 0.81 -4.04
C ALA A 34 -4.38 1.69 -4.80
N ALA A 35 -3.95 2.38 -5.86
CA ALA A 35 -4.84 3.18 -6.71
C ALA A 35 -5.93 2.31 -7.39
N MET A 36 -5.60 1.08 -7.79
CA MET A 36 -6.60 0.13 -8.29
C MET A 36 -7.61 -0.29 -7.21
N ALA A 37 -7.18 -0.43 -5.94
CA ALA A 37 -8.07 -0.73 -4.82
C ALA A 37 -8.99 0.45 -4.51
N GLU A 38 -8.45 1.67 -4.47
CA GLU A 38 -9.22 2.91 -4.36
C GLU A 38 -10.30 3.00 -5.45
N MET A 39 -9.94 2.78 -6.71
CA MET A 39 -10.88 2.83 -7.84
C MET A 39 -11.99 1.78 -7.71
N LYS A 40 -11.70 0.58 -7.22
CA LYS A 40 -12.72 -0.45 -6.96
C LYS A 40 -13.69 -0.02 -5.87
N LEU A 41 -13.21 0.63 -4.81
CA LEU A 41 -14.05 1.17 -3.75
C LEU A 41 -14.91 2.33 -4.24
N ASP A 42 -14.35 3.23 -5.05
CA ASP A 42 -15.10 4.31 -5.68
C ASP A 42 -16.24 3.78 -6.56
N ASN A 43 -15.99 2.72 -7.33
CA ASN A 43 -17.03 2.03 -8.09
C ASN A 43 -18.08 1.39 -7.17
N ALA A 44 -17.68 0.72 -6.08
CA ALA A 44 -18.61 0.14 -5.11
C ALA A 44 -19.50 1.21 -4.44
N ILE A 45 -18.93 2.37 -4.10
CA ILE A 45 -19.66 3.53 -3.56
C ILE A 45 -20.70 4.02 -4.58
N LYS A 46 -20.29 4.21 -5.84
CA LYS A 46 -21.18 4.67 -6.92
C LYS A 46 -22.31 3.68 -7.19
N SER A 47 -22.01 2.38 -7.27
CA SER A 47 -23.00 1.32 -7.50
C SER A 47 -23.98 1.15 -6.33
N GLY A 48 -23.53 1.42 -5.10
CA GLY A 48 -24.36 1.32 -3.88
C GLY A 48 -25.12 2.61 -3.51
N SER A 49 -25.16 3.62 -4.39
CA SER A 49 -25.77 4.92 -4.11
C SER A 49 -27.31 4.93 -4.17
N ALA A 50 -27.93 3.85 -4.64
CA ALA A 50 -29.37 3.63 -4.58
C ALA A 50 -29.77 3.07 -3.20
N GLN A 51 -30.14 3.98 -2.28
CA GLN A 51 -30.65 3.74 -0.92
C GLN A 51 -29.82 2.84 0.03
N GLY A 52 -29.25 3.46 1.06
CA GLY A 52 -29.05 2.82 2.36
C GLY A 52 -27.95 1.75 2.46
N ASN A 53 -26.90 1.81 1.64
CA ASN A 53 -25.78 0.87 1.76
C ASN A 53 -25.13 0.98 3.18
N PRO A 54 -25.28 -0.03 4.06
CA PRO A 54 -24.73 0.02 5.43
C PRO A 54 -23.20 0.11 5.44
N MET A 55 -22.54 -0.27 4.33
CA MET A 55 -21.10 -0.23 4.16
C MET A 55 -20.58 1.16 3.75
N MET A 56 -21.44 2.12 3.43
CA MET A 56 -21.03 3.39 2.80
C MET A 56 -19.93 4.14 3.56
N SER A 57 -20.01 4.23 4.90
CA SER A 57 -18.96 4.84 5.72
C SER A 57 -17.65 4.07 5.61
N SER A 58 -17.66 2.75 5.83
CA SER A 58 -16.48 1.89 5.68
C SER A 58 -15.84 1.98 4.29
N LEU A 59 -16.66 2.03 3.24
CA LEU A 59 -16.16 2.16 1.87
C LEU A 59 -15.45 3.49 1.64
N LYS A 60 -15.97 4.59 2.21
CA LYS A 60 -15.34 5.91 2.13
C LYS A 60 -14.03 5.94 2.90
N THR A 61 -14.01 5.46 4.15
CA THR A 61 -12.79 5.33 4.95
C THR A 61 -11.74 4.51 4.21
N CYS A 62 -12.09 3.33 3.71
CA CYS A 62 -11.19 2.52 2.90
C CYS A 62 -10.64 3.29 1.69
N LYS A 63 -11.51 4.00 0.96
CA LYS A 63 -11.10 4.76 -0.24
C LYS A 63 -10.09 5.84 0.15
N GLU A 64 -10.38 6.60 1.20
CA GLU A 64 -9.50 7.66 1.72
C GLU A 64 -8.15 7.08 2.18
N SER A 65 -8.15 5.96 2.91
CA SER A 65 -6.92 5.28 3.33
C SER A 65 -6.07 4.83 2.13
N TYR A 66 -6.67 4.25 1.07
CA TYR A 66 -5.88 3.89 -0.13
C TYR A 66 -5.35 5.12 -0.88
N ALA A 67 -6.08 6.23 -0.90
CA ALA A 67 -5.57 7.48 -1.48
C ALA A 67 -4.37 8.01 -0.66
N SER A 68 -4.50 8.05 0.67
CA SER A 68 -3.40 8.42 1.58
C SER A 68 -2.20 7.48 1.48
N LEU A 69 -2.44 6.18 1.27
CA LEU A 69 -1.40 5.21 0.98
C LEU A 69 -0.64 5.55 -0.31
N VAL A 70 -1.35 5.89 -1.39
CA VAL A 70 -0.73 6.29 -2.66
C VAL A 70 0.15 7.52 -2.47
N ASP A 71 -0.36 8.53 -1.75
CA ASP A 71 0.39 9.75 -1.45
C ASP A 71 1.63 9.47 -0.61
N SER A 72 1.49 8.66 0.46
CA SER A 72 2.59 8.26 1.32
C SER A 72 3.68 7.49 0.54
N ILE A 73 3.29 6.55 -0.31
CA ILE A 73 4.23 5.84 -1.19
C ILE A 73 4.96 6.80 -2.13
N ASN A 74 4.26 7.79 -2.71
CA ASN A 74 4.90 8.76 -3.59
C ASN A 74 5.90 9.65 -2.83
N THR A 75 5.59 10.03 -1.60
CA THR A 75 6.52 10.73 -0.70
C THR A 75 7.77 9.88 -0.45
N THR A 76 7.62 8.60 -0.05
CA THR A 76 8.76 7.67 0.12
C THR A 76 9.62 7.54 -1.11
N ARG A 77 9.02 7.49 -2.30
CA ARG A 77 9.77 7.43 -3.55
C ARG A 77 10.55 8.71 -3.82
N ASN A 78 10.04 9.86 -3.42
CA ASN A 78 10.77 11.12 -3.56
C ASN A 78 11.95 11.15 -2.59
N THR A 79 11.72 10.81 -1.32
CA THR A 79 12.76 10.67 -0.28
C THR A 79 13.87 9.73 -0.72
N LEU A 80 13.52 8.55 -1.26
CA LEU A 80 14.49 7.58 -1.78
C LEU A 80 15.35 8.16 -2.91
N LYS A 81 14.74 8.90 -3.85
CA LYS A 81 15.46 9.46 -5.01
C LYS A 81 16.31 10.67 -4.67
N SER A 82 15.92 11.45 -3.65
CA SER A 82 16.69 12.59 -3.18
C SER A 82 17.84 12.21 -2.24
N GLY A 83 17.99 10.92 -1.92
CA GLY A 83 19.00 10.46 -0.97
C GLY A 83 18.64 10.76 0.48
N GLY A 84 17.35 10.74 0.82
CA GLY A 84 16.86 10.90 2.20
C GLY A 84 17.34 9.78 3.12
N SER A 85 17.22 10.00 4.43
CA SER A 85 17.77 9.07 5.42
C SER A 85 16.96 7.78 5.50
N ASN A 86 17.58 6.70 6.00
CA ASN A 86 16.85 5.47 6.27
C ASN A 86 15.72 5.69 7.29
N ALA A 87 15.94 6.56 8.28
CA ALA A 87 14.92 6.92 9.27
C ALA A 87 13.70 7.58 8.62
N ASP A 88 13.88 8.48 7.64
CA ASP A 88 12.78 9.09 6.91
C ASP A 88 11.98 8.04 6.13
N LEU A 89 12.68 7.15 5.40
CA LEU A 89 12.05 6.07 4.64
C LEU A 89 11.24 5.14 5.55
N MET A 90 11.79 4.76 6.70
CA MET A 90 11.12 3.89 7.66
C MET A 90 9.90 4.57 8.31
N SER A 91 10.00 5.86 8.64
CA SER A 91 8.88 6.63 9.18
C SER A 91 7.74 6.73 8.17
N GLU A 92 8.05 7.10 6.93
CA GLU A 92 7.06 7.24 5.87
C GLU A 92 6.42 5.90 5.50
N LEU A 93 7.22 4.82 5.42
CA LEU A 93 6.69 3.48 5.12
C LEU A 93 5.86 2.89 6.24
N SER A 94 6.14 3.24 7.50
CA SER A 94 5.31 2.84 8.63
C SER A 94 3.94 3.52 8.56
N ALA A 95 3.89 4.81 8.17
CA ALA A 95 2.63 5.50 7.92
C ALA A 95 1.86 4.87 6.75
N ALA A 96 2.55 4.51 5.67
CA ALA A 96 1.96 3.79 4.54
C ALA A 96 1.37 2.43 4.99
N ASP A 97 2.09 1.65 5.81
CA ASP A 97 1.59 0.37 6.32
C ASP A 97 0.29 0.53 7.12
N THR A 98 0.19 1.56 7.97
CA THR A 98 -1.06 1.92 8.68
C THR A 98 -2.20 2.17 7.68
N PHE A 99 -1.99 3.02 6.68
CA PHE A 99 -3.04 3.28 5.68
C PHE A 99 -3.45 2.04 4.88
N ALA A 100 -2.54 1.08 4.67
CA ALA A 100 -2.87 -0.18 4.02
C ALA A 100 -3.74 -1.08 4.90
N THR A 101 -3.54 -1.07 6.22
CA THR A 101 -4.30 -1.89 7.17
C THR A 101 -5.64 -1.28 7.58
N ASP A 102 -5.77 0.05 7.61
CA ASP A 102 -6.97 0.78 8.05
C ASP A 102 -8.28 0.24 7.43
N CYS A 103 -8.25 -0.10 6.14
CA CYS A 103 -9.44 -0.63 5.47
C CYS A 103 -9.84 -2.01 6.02
N GLY A 104 -8.87 -2.84 6.37
CA GLY A 104 -9.13 -4.12 7.05
C GLY A 104 -9.72 -3.90 8.43
N ASP A 105 -9.08 -3.07 9.23
CA ASP A 105 -9.51 -2.75 10.60
C ASP A 105 -10.94 -2.21 10.61
N THR A 106 -11.26 -1.33 9.66
CA THR A 106 -12.60 -0.77 9.44
C THR A 106 -13.69 -1.83 9.21
N PHE A 107 -13.36 -2.96 8.57
CA PHE A 107 -14.30 -4.07 8.35
C PHE A 107 -14.26 -5.09 9.47
N ASP A 108 -13.13 -5.27 10.15
CA ASP A 108 -13.02 -6.14 11.33
C ASP A 108 -13.85 -5.58 12.52
N GLU A 109 -13.99 -4.25 12.61
CA GLU A 109 -14.90 -3.58 13.57
C GLU A 109 -16.39 -3.75 13.24
N ARG A 110 -16.73 -4.20 12.03
CA ARG A 110 -18.12 -4.39 11.56
C ARG A 110 -18.31 -5.81 11.00
N PRO A 111 -18.35 -6.84 11.87
CA PRO A 111 -18.29 -8.25 11.46
C PRO A 111 -19.51 -8.73 10.64
N ASP A 112 -20.59 -7.95 10.61
CA ASP A 112 -21.76 -8.18 9.75
C ASP A 112 -21.52 -7.77 8.29
N LEU A 113 -20.42 -7.04 8.01
CA LEU A 113 -20.10 -6.51 6.70
C LEU A 113 -18.81 -7.16 6.17
N ASN A 114 -18.82 -7.47 4.86
CA ASN A 114 -17.64 -7.99 4.18
C ASN A 114 -17.05 -6.92 3.27
N SER A 115 -15.73 -6.74 3.32
CA SER A 115 -15.02 -5.91 2.35
C SER A 115 -15.32 -6.40 0.93
N PRO A 116 -15.65 -5.51 -0.02
CA PRO A 116 -15.86 -5.89 -1.41
C PRO A 116 -14.55 -6.12 -2.18
N ILE A 117 -13.40 -5.85 -1.54
CA ILE A 117 -12.07 -5.93 -2.17
C ILE A 117 -11.05 -6.76 -1.34
N PRO A 118 -11.42 -7.90 -0.73
CA PRO A 118 -10.59 -8.57 0.27
C PRO A 118 -9.28 -9.09 -0.33
N GLY A 119 -9.31 -9.50 -1.61
CA GLY A 119 -8.12 -9.91 -2.34
C GLY A 119 -7.18 -8.74 -2.66
N ALA A 120 -7.72 -7.56 -2.98
CA ALA A 120 -6.91 -6.37 -3.27
C ALA A 120 -6.25 -5.86 -1.99
N GLN A 121 -7.01 -5.77 -0.89
CA GLN A 121 -6.51 -5.39 0.43
C GLN A 121 -5.36 -6.28 0.87
N ARG A 122 -5.57 -7.61 0.88
CA ARG A 122 -4.51 -8.56 1.23
C ARG A 122 -3.27 -8.39 0.34
N HIS A 123 -3.46 -8.12 -0.95
CA HIS A 123 -2.33 -7.96 -1.87
C HIS A 123 -1.55 -6.67 -1.60
N VAL A 124 -2.23 -5.56 -1.34
CA VAL A 124 -1.59 -4.28 -1.01
C VAL A 124 -0.83 -4.37 0.31
N ASN A 125 -1.43 -4.95 1.36
CA ASN A 125 -0.76 -5.11 2.67
C ASN A 125 0.53 -5.93 2.52
N ARG A 126 0.50 -6.99 1.72
CA ARG A 126 1.69 -7.81 1.44
C ARG A 126 2.79 -7.05 0.72
N LEU A 127 2.41 -6.19 -0.21
CA LEU A 127 3.35 -5.38 -0.98
C LEU A 127 4.00 -4.31 -0.10
N ILE A 128 3.23 -3.61 0.74
CA ILE A 128 3.78 -2.57 1.61
C ILE A 128 4.67 -3.14 2.72
N SER A 129 4.32 -4.30 3.31
CA SER A 129 5.22 -4.96 4.27
C SER A 129 6.55 -5.38 3.63
N ASN A 130 6.53 -5.81 2.36
CA ASN A 130 7.77 -6.07 1.62
C ASN A 130 8.56 -4.77 1.37
N CYS A 131 7.91 -3.64 1.12
CA CYS A 131 8.60 -2.34 0.98
C CYS A 131 9.29 -1.94 2.29
N LEU A 132 8.62 -2.11 3.43
CA LEU A 132 9.21 -1.92 4.77
C LEU A 132 10.44 -2.81 4.98
N ASP A 133 10.32 -4.11 4.69
CA ASP A 133 11.44 -5.03 4.80
C ASP A 133 12.62 -4.61 3.91
N LEU A 134 12.36 -4.18 2.68
CA LEU A 134 13.39 -3.74 1.73
C LEU A 134 14.08 -2.47 2.21
N ALA A 135 13.31 -1.47 2.68
CA ALA A 135 13.87 -0.25 3.23
C ALA A 135 14.79 -0.52 4.43
N ALA A 136 14.42 -1.46 5.31
CA ALA A 136 15.28 -1.89 6.42
C ALA A 136 16.59 -2.55 5.98
N THR A 137 16.72 -2.99 4.71
CA THR A 137 17.98 -3.53 4.17
C THR A 137 18.88 -2.49 3.49
N ILE A 138 18.35 -1.30 3.19
CA ILE A 138 19.13 -0.22 2.60
C ILE A 138 20.01 0.35 3.71
N LYS A 139 21.33 0.17 3.59
CA LYS A 139 22.30 0.69 4.55
C LYS A 139 22.28 2.21 4.54
N GLU A 140 22.46 2.83 5.71
CA GLU A 140 22.78 4.25 5.78
C GLU A 140 24.06 4.51 4.97
N GLN A 141 24.01 5.47 4.05
CA GLN A 141 25.23 5.97 3.41
C GLN A 141 26.00 6.79 4.46
N PRO A 142 27.32 6.57 4.60
CA PRO A 142 28.15 7.25 5.59
C PRO A 142 28.28 8.76 5.35
#